data_AF-A0A090QJE1-F1
#
_entry.id   AF-A0A090QJE1-F1
#
_cell.length_a   1.000
_cell.length_b   1.000
_cell.length_c   1.000
_cell.angle_alpha   90.00
_cell.angle_beta   90.00
_cell.angle_gamma   90.00
#
_symmetry.space_group_name_H-M   'P 1'
#
loop_
_entity.id
_entity.type
_entity.pdbx_description
1 polymer ?
#
loop_
_entity_poly.entity_id
_entity_poly.type
_entity_poly.pdbx_seq_one_letter_code
_entity_poly.pdbx_strand_id
1 'polypeptide(L)' 'MMKNSVDVRTLLSVYEKIKSQGHTIDFGSELDGIQCTENQDGYCVSMSDGTVSLDINFHNTYHFHTRNEDPEG' A
#
# COMPACT_ATOMS: atom_id res chain seq x y z
N MET A 1 1.38 -12.03 -21.33
CA MET A 1 1.71 -11.39 -20.04
C MET A 1 0.45 -10.69 -19.53
N MET A 2 -0.17 -11.18 -18.46
CA MET A 2 -1.38 -10.56 -17.90
C MET A 2 -1.06 -9.12 -17.46
N LYS A 3 -1.56 -8.16 -18.23
CA LYS A 3 -1.66 -6.75 -17.81
C LYS A 3 -3.02 -6.57 -17.14
N ASN A 4 -3.18 -7.06 -15.92
CA ASN A 4 -4.28 -6.59 -15.11
C ASN A 4 -3.92 -5.16 -14.69
N SER A 5 -4.59 -4.18 -15.28
CA SER A 5 -4.51 -2.77 -14.86
C SER A 5 -5.21 -2.64 -13.50
N VAL A 6 -4.57 -3.17 -12.45
CA VAL A 6 -5.10 -3.05 -11.10
C VAL A 6 -4.87 -1.62 -10.65
N ASP A 7 -5.97 -0.89 -10.41
CA ASP A 7 -5.90 0.47 -9.89
C ASP A 7 -5.45 0.43 -8.43
N VAL A 8 -4.21 0.86 -8.20
CA VAL A 8 -3.61 0.92 -6.86
C VAL A 8 -4.47 1.75 -5.92
N ARG A 9 -5.13 2.83 -6.37
CA ARG A 9 -5.98 3.65 -5.49
C ARG A 9 -7.19 2.86 -4.98
N THR A 10 -7.78 2.05 -5.85
CA THR A 10 -8.87 1.14 -5.48
C THR A 10 -8.40 0.13 -4.45
N LEU A 11 -7.23 -0.48 -4.65
CA LEU A 11 -6.65 -1.41 -3.67
C LEU A 11 -6.39 -0.78 -2.30
N LEU A 12 -5.89 0.45 -2.27
CA LEU A 12 -5.69 1.19 -1.02
C LEU A 12 -7.01 1.51 -0.32
N SER A 13 -8.06 1.82 -1.08
CA SER A 13 -9.39 2.02 -0.52
C SER A 13 -9.95 0.74 0.10
N VAL A 14 -9.64 -0.42 -0.48
CA VAL A 14 -9.99 -1.73 0.10
C VAL A 14 -9.22 -1.97 1.39
N TYR A 15 -7.91 -1.73 1.40
CA TYR A 15 -7.09 -1.83 2.61
C TYR A 15 -7.65 -0.95 3.75
N GLU A 16 -7.94 0.32 3.49
CA GLU A 16 -8.52 1.25 4.48
C GLU A 16 -9.87 0.77 5.00
N LYS A 17 -10.70 0.18 4.13
CA LYS A 17 -11.97 -0.43 4.55
C LYS A 17 -11.73 -1.60 5.51
N ILE A 18 -10.78 -2.49 5.20
CA ILE A 18 -10.45 -3.64 6.05
C ILE A 18 -9.88 -3.17 7.39
N LYS A 19 -9.02 -2.14 7.39
CA LYS A 19 -8.46 -1.55 8.61
C LYS A 19 -9.52 -0.90 9.49
N SER A 20 -10.51 -0.23 8.88
CA SER A 20 -11.53 0.54 9.61
C SER A 20 -12.75 -0.28 10.04
N GLN A 21 -13.11 -1.31 9.29
CA GLN A 21 -14.32 -2.12 9.52
C GLN A 21 -14.02 -3.57 9.93
N GLY A 22 -12.79 -4.03 9.72
CA GLY A 22 -12.34 -5.35 10.12
C GLY A 22 -12.06 -5.46 11.61
N HIS A 23 -11.74 -6.68 12.02
CA HIS A 23 -11.32 -6.99 13.38
C HIS A 23 -9.80 -7.12 13.45
N THR A 24 -9.21 -6.71 14.56
CA THR A 24 -7.76 -6.85 14.79
C THR A 24 -7.40 -8.31 14.97
N ILE A 25 -6.35 -8.74 14.28
CA ILE A 25 -5.69 -10.04 14.43
C ILE A 25 -4.23 -9.83 14.85
N ASP A 26 -3.52 -10.90 15.24
CA ASP A 26 -2.17 -10.82 15.80
C ASP A 26 -1.18 -9.97 14.98
N PHE A 27 -1.29 -10.03 13.65
CA PHE A 27 -0.37 -9.34 12.72
C PHE A 27 -1.06 -8.33 11.79
N GLY A 28 -2.25 -7.84 12.14
CA GLY A 28 -2.95 -6.85 11.31
C GLY A 28 -4.46 -6.78 11.52
N SER A 29 -5.22 -6.76 10.43
CA SER A 29 -6.68 -6.71 10.45
C SER A 29 -7.28 -7.69 9.46
N GLU A 30 -8.43 -8.25 9.80
CA GLU A 30 -9.18 -9.15 8.91
C GLU A 30 -10.61 -8.65 8.72
N LEU A 31 -11.08 -8.69 7.48
CA LEU A 31 -12.48 -8.44 7.14
C LEU A 31 -12.88 -9.40 6.01
N ASP A 32 -14.01 -10.08 6.18
CA ASP A 32 -14.57 -11.01 5.19
C ASP A 32 -13.59 -12.08 4.69
N GLY A 33 -12.68 -12.54 5.56
CA GLY A 33 -11.65 -13.54 5.23
C GLY A 33 -10.44 -12.99 4.48
N ILE A 34 -10.36 -11.67 4.27
CA ILE A 34 -9.17 -11.00 3.74
C ILE A 34 -8.36 -10.44 4.90
N GLN A 35 -7.13 -10.93 5.03
CA GLN A 35 -6.17 -10.49 6.02
C GLN A 35 -5.27 -9.40 5.43
N CYS A 36 -5.14 -8.30 6.14
CA CYS A 36 -4.30 -7.16 5.78
C CYS A 36 -3.22 -6.95 6.84
N THR A 37 -1.99 -6.78 6.39
CA THR A 37 -0.85 -6.45 7.24
C THR A 37 -0.11 -5.23 6.67
N GLU A 38 0.48 -4.43 7.56
CA GLU A 38 1.35 -3.32 7.17
C GLU A 38 2.75 -3.55 7.76
N ASN A 39 3.77 -3.21 6.99
CA ASN A 39 5.13 -3.25 7.51
C ASN A 39 5.36 -2.09 8.50
N GLN A 40 6.29 -2.26 9.44
CA GLN A 40 6.58 -1.24 10.48
C GLN A 40 6.95 0.12 9.90
N ASP A 41 7.58 0.12 8.72
CA ASP A 41 8.00 1.35 8.03
C ASP A 41 6.83 2.06 7.31
N GLY A 42 5.64 1.44 7.22
CA GLY A 42 4.46 2.01 6.55
C GLY A 42 4.54 2.06 5.02
N TYR A 43 5.57 1.46 4.42
CA TYR A 43 5.82 1.49 2.97
C TYR A 43 5.30 0.28 2.20
N CYS A 44 4.81 -0.73 2.89
CA CYS A 44 4.23 -1.91 2.25
C CYS A 44 2.95 -2.32 2.97
N VAL A 45 1.93 -2.59 2.17
CA VAL A 45 0.68 -3.20 2.60
C VAL A 45 0.54 -4.53 1.89
N SER A 46 0.25 -5.58 2.64
CA SER A 46 -0.01 -6.92 2.12
C SER A 46 -1.45 -7.31 2.41
N MET A 47 -2.13 -7.90 1.43
CA MET A 47 -3.48 -8.44 1.58
C MET A 47 -3.53 -9.89 1.08
N SER A 48 -4.21 -10.79 1.81
CA SER A 48 -4.31 -12.20 1.42
C SER A 48 -5.64 -12.83 1.85
N ASP A 49 -6.16 -13.75 1.04
CA ASP A 49 -7.31 -14.63 1.35
C ASP A 49 -6.88 -16.08 1.64
N GLY A 50 -5.57 -16.32 1.81
CA GLY A 50 -4.98 -17.65 2.00
C GLY A 50 -4.72 -18.43 0.71
N THR A 51 -5.27 -18.02 -0.44
CA THR A 51 -4.98 -18.62 -1.76
C THR A 51 -4.17 -17.69 -2.64
N VAL A 52 -4.48 -16.39 -2.57
CA VAL A 52 -3.82 -15.32 -3.32
C VAL A 52 -3.30 -14.28 -2.35
N SER A 53 -2.14 -13.72 -2.67
CA SER A 53 -1.54 -12.61 -1.93
C SER A 53 -1.23 -11.46 -2.88
N LEU A 54 -1.44 -10.24 -2.37
CA LEU A 54 -1.17 -8.99 -3.07
C LEU A 54 -0.31 -8.11 -2.16
N ASP A 55 0.86 -7.74 -2.65
CA ASP A 55 1.76 -6.79 -2.00
C ASP A 55 1.78 -5.47 -2.76
N ILE A 56 1.51 -4.38 -2.04
CA ILE A 56 1.54 -3.02 -2.56
C ILE A 56 2.73 -2.31 -1.93
N ASN A 57 3.77 -2.10 -2.74
CA ASN A 57 4.99 -1.43 -2.32
C ASN A 57 4.99 0.04 -2.78
N PHE A 58 5.15 0.96 -1.83
CA PHE A 58 5.25 2.39 -2.12
C PHE A 58 6.70 2.81 -2.36
N HIS A 59 7.10 2.97 -3.63
CA HIS A 59 8.38 3.61 -3.97
C HIS A 59 8.15 5.12 -4.15
N ASN A 60 7.93 5.84 -3.04
CA ASN A 60 7.80 7.29 -3.07
C ASN A 60 9.19 7.92 -3.20
N THR A 61 9.77 7.91 -4.39
CA THR A 61 10.95 8.74 -4.68
C THR A 61 10.46 10.14 -5.02
N TYR A 62 10.78 11.12 -4.18
CA TYR A 62 10.50 12.53 -4.46
C TYR A 62 11.82 13.28 -4.72
N HIS A 63 11.79 14.24 -5.65
CA HIS A 63 12.86 15.22 -5.84
C HIS A 63 12.25 16.62 -5.72
N PHE A 64 12.76 17.42 -4.77
CA PHE A 64 12.46 18.85 -4.76
C PHE A 64 13.36 19.54 -5.78
N HIS A 65 12.78 20.14 -6.81
CA HIS A 65 13.46 21.17 -7.59
C HIS A 65 13.15 22.51 -6.94
N THR A 66 14.09 23.04 -6.16
CA THR A 66 14.04 24.45 -5.77
C THR A 66 14.55 25.29 -6.93
N ARG A 67 13.84 26.36 -7.27
CA ARG A 67 14.31 27.37 -8.21
C ARG A 67 15.35 28.25 -7.50
N ASN A 68 16.48 27.65 -7.12
CA ASN A 68 17.66 28.34 -6.61
C ASN A 68 18.93 27.48 -6.66
N GLU A 69 19.01 26.51 -7.58
CA GLU A 69 20.31 26.20 -8.19
C GLU A 69 20.61 27.35 -9.15
N ASP A 70 21.18 28.42 -8.60
CA ASP A 70 21.86 29.43 -9.39
C ASP A 70 23.05 28.73 -10.06
N PRO A 71 23.09 28.62 -11.41
CA PRO A 71 24.18 27.89 -12.04
C PRO A 71 25.52 28.60 -11.88
N GLU A 72 25.57 29.92 -11.69
CA GLU A 72 26.82 30.68 -11.58
C GLU A 72 26.64 31.98 -10.78
N GLY A 73 27.40 32.11 -9.69
CA GLY A 73 27.54 33.33 -8.89
C GLY A 73 28.60 33.19 -7.80
#